data_AF-A0A402DV98-F1
#
_entry.id   AF-A0A402DV98-F1
#
_cell.length_a   1.000
_cell.length_b   1.000
_cell.length_c   1.000
_cell.angle_alpha   90.00
_cell.angle_beta   90.00
_cell.angle_gamma   90.00
#
_symmetry.space_group_name_H-M   'P 1'
#
loop_
_entity.id
_entity.type
_entity.pdbx_description
1 polymer ?
#
loop_
_entity_poly.entity_id
_entity_poly.type
_entity_poly.pdbx_seq_one_letter_code
_entity_poly.pdbx_strand_id
1 'polypeptide(L)'
;MTLRRALRRAPRRRDDRGSSAIEMLGLVPVFVAVVLAVLQVVAVGMTAHAANQAVRDGARAASLGRSVPAAVDASLPNGLRAAQISYPAGAVRIDVPVPKIAIFPSFTVSRQAVMPRTAP
;
A
#
# COMPACT_ATOMS: atom_id res chain seq x y z
N MET A 1 25.34 9.13 -75.46
CA MET A 1 26.32 9.54 -74.43
C MET A 1 25.54 10.07 -73.23
N THR A 2 25.72 9.43 -72.08
CA THR A 2 24.77 9.30 -70.96
C THR A 2 24.72 10.51 -70.02
N LEU A 3 23.53 11.06 -69.77
CA LEU A 3 23.31 12.03 -68.70
C LEU A 3 22.24 11.52 -67.71
N ARG A 4 22.61 10.53 -66.90
CA ARG A 4 21.77 10.11 -65.76
C ARG A 4 22.13 10.98 -64.56
N ARG A 5 21.40 12.08 -64.41
CA ARG A 5 21.41 12.94 -63.22
C ARG A 5 21.22 12.07 -61.98
N ALA A 6 22.25 12.01 -61.14
CA ALA A 6 22.15 11.49 -59.79
C ALA A 6 21.12 12.35 -59.03
N LEU A 7 19.92 11.79 -58.82
CA LEU A 7 18.98 12.32 -57.86
C LEU A 7 19.61 12.16 -56.48
N ARG A 8 20.37 13.17 -56.05
CA ARG A 8 20.74 13.36 -54.65
C ARG A 8 19.42 13.44 -53.88
N ARG A 9 19.00 12.33 -53.27
CA ARG A 9 18.00 12.34 -52.20
C ARG A 9 18.54 13.28 -51.14
N ALA A 10 17.95 14.46 -51.03
CA ALA A 10 18.19 15.34 -49.90
C ALA A 10 17.94 14.53 -48.61
N PRO A 11 18.80 14.66 -47.57
CA PRO A 11 18.50 14.06 -46.29
C PRO A 11 17.19 14.69 -45.80
N ARG A 12 16.16 13.86 -45.62
CA ARG A 12 14.94 14.26 -44.93
C ARG A 12 15.39 14.76 -43.56
N ARG A 13 15.24 16.07 -43.30
CA ARG A 13 15.33 16.62 -41.95
C ARG A 13 14.27 15.87 -41.14
N ARG A 14 14.72 14.87 -40.39
CA ARG A 14 13.89 14.14 -39.44
C ARG A 14 13.49 15.18 -38.41
N ASP A 15 12.20 15.34 -38.18
CA ASP A 15 11.68 16.23 -37.15
C ASP A 15 12.18 15.76 -35.79
N ASP A 16 13.36 16.25 -35.37
CA ASP A 16 13.97 15.95 -34.07
C ASP A 16 13.14 16.53 -32.90
N ARG A 17 12.14 17.37 -33.20
CA ARG A 17 11.21 17.96 -32.23
C ARG A 17 10.23 16.94 -31.62
N GLY A 18 9.98 15.81 -32.30
CA GLY A 18 9.12 14.73 -31.80
C GLY A 18 9.86 13.67 -30.97
N SER A 19 11.17 13.52 -31.17
CA SER A 19 11.99 12.53 -30.46
C SER A 19 12.09 12.86 -28.97
N SER A 20 12.33 14.14 -28.64
CA SER A 20 12.49 14.57 -27.25
C SER A 20 11.20 14.45 -26.43
N ALA A 21 10.03 14.67 -27.04
CA ALA A 21 8.75 14.53 -26.35
C ALA A 21 8.43 13.06 -26.02
N ILE A 22 8.77 12.12 -26.92
CA ILE A 22 8.57 10.68 -26.70
C ILE A 22 9.58 10.13 -25.67
N GLU A 23 10.80 10.65 -25.66
CA GLU A 23 11.84 10.28 -24.68
C GLU A 23 11.44 10.68 -23.25
N MET A 24 10.85 11.87 -23.08
CA MET A 24 10.30 12.31 -21.79
C MET A 24 9.07 11.49 -21.37
N LEU A 25 8.28 10.99 -22.32
CA LEU A 25 7.17 10.08 -22.04
C LEU A 25 7.65 8.72 -21.47
N GLY A 26 8.91 8.34 -21.73
CA GLY A 26 9.56 7.17 -21.13
C GLY A 26 9.69 7.25 -19.61
N LEU A 27 9.64 8.44 -19.01
CA LEU A 27 9.70 8.63 -17.56
C LEU A 27 8.32 8.50 -16.89
N VAL A 28 7.22 8.66 -17.64
CA VAL A 28 5.86 8.61 -17.10
C VAL A 28 5.58 7.31 -16.35
N PRO A 29 5.93 6.10 -16.85
CA PRO A 29 5.73 4.86 -16.11
C PRO A 29 6.50 4.82 -14.77
N VAL A 30 7.71 5.39 -14.73
CA VAL A 30 8.51 5.49 -13.49
C VAL A 30 7.83 6.41 -12.49
N PHE A 31 7.34 7.56 -12.94
CA PHE A 31 6.62 8.50 -12.08
C PHE A 31 5.33 7.86 -11.52
N VAL A 32 4.57 7.17 -12.36
CA VAL A 32 3.38 6.42 -11.93
C VAL A 32 3.75 5.37 -10.89
N ALA A 33 4.83 4.61 -11.10
CA ALA A 33 5.30 3.61 -10.14
C ALA A 33 5.67 4.25 -8.79
N VAL A 34 6.32 5.41 -8.78
CA VAL A 34 6.65 6.16 -7.55
C VAL A 34 5.38 6.62 -6.83
N VAL A 35 4.41 7.21 -7.56
CA VAL A 35 3.14 7.62 -6.96
C VAL A 35 2.41 6.43 -6.35
N LEU A 36 2.31 5.31 -7.06
CA LEU A 36 1.71 4.09 -6.53
C LEU A 36 2.45 3.57 -5.29
N ALA A 37 3.79 3.64 -5.28
CA ALA A 37 4.59 3.25 -4.11
C ALA A 37 4.31 4.13 -2.89
N VAL A 38 4.22 5.46 -3.08
CA VAL A 38 3.86 6.40 -2.01
C VAL A 38 2.47 6.08 -1.47
N LEU A 39 1.48 5.87 -2.35
CA LEU A 39 0.13 5.48 -1.94
C LEU A 39 0.13 4.17 -1.15
N GLN A 40 0.95 3.19 -1.55
CA GLN A 40 1.09 1.93 -0.84
C GLN A 40 1.69 2.14 0.56
N VAL A 41 2.70 3.00 0.72
CA VAL A 41 3.27 3.34 2.04
C VAL A 41 2.23 4.02 2.94
N VAL A 42 1.45 4.95 2.39
CA VAL A 42 0.35 5.60 3.12
C VAL A 42 -0.68 4.57 3.58
N ALA A 43 -1.07 3.62 2.72
CA ALA A 43 -1.99 2.55 3.07
C ALA A 43 -1.47 1.67 4.23
N VAL A 44 -0.17 1.33 4.22
CA VAL A 44 0.47 0.61 5.34
C VAL A 44 0.39 1.42 6.64
N GLY A 45 0.73 2.71 6.59
CA GLY A 45 0.67 3.61 7.75
C GLY A 45 -0.73 3.70 8.35
N MET A 46 -1.73 3.96 7.50
CA MET A 46 -3.14 4.03 7.91
C MET A 46 -3.61 2.72 8.57
N THR A 47 -3.26 1.57 7.96
CA THR A 47 -3.60 0.24 8.50
C THR A 47 -2.93 0.02 9.86
N ALA A 48 -1.66 0.43 10.01
CA ALA A 48 -0.95 0.31 11.27
C ALA A 48 -1.54 1.18 12.39
N HIS A 49 -1.96 2.42 12.07
CA HIS A 49 -2.63 3.29 13.02
C HIS A 49 -3.99 2.71 13.45
N ALA A 50 -4.80 2.25 12.50
CA ALA A 50 -6.07 1.61 12.79
C ALA A 50 -5.90 0.33 13.64
N ALA A 51 -4.94 -0.54 13.28
CA ALA A 51 -4.65 -1.76 14.04
C ALA A 51 -4.19 -1.46 15.48
N ASN A 52 -3.39 -0.40 15.68
CA ASN A 52 -2.96 0.02 17.02
C ASN A 52 -4.12 0.48 17.90
N GLN A 53 -5.13 1.15 17.33
CA GLN A 53 -6.34 1.53 18.06
C GLN A 53 -7.17 0.29 18.38
N ALA A 54 -7.50 -0.51 17.35
CA ALA A 54 -8.34 -1.69 17.48
C ALA A 54 -7.78 -2.73 18.47
N VAL A 55 -6.46 -2.94 18.52
CA VAL A 55 -5.86 -3.90 19.45
C VAL A 55 -5.95 -3.42 20.91
N ARG A 56 -5.88 -2.10 21.16
CA ARG A 56 -6.04 -1.52 22.50
C ARG A 56 -7.48 -1.62 22.97
N ASP A 57 -8.43 -1.36 22.08
CA ASP A 57 -9.86 -1.53 22.36
C ASP A 57 -10.23 -3.00 22.58
N GLY A 58 -9.62 -3.91 21.80
CA GLY A 58 -9.71 -5.35 22.01
C GLY A 58 -9.14 -5.78 23.36
N ALA A 59 -7.96 -5.27 23.76
CA ALA A 59 -7.36 -5.56 25.06
C ALA A 59 -8.25 -5.05 26.22
N ARG A 60 -8.85 -3.85 26.07
CA ARG A 60 -9.81 -3.32 27.04
C ARG A 60 -11.07 -4.18 27.12
N ALA A 61 -11.62 -4.60 25.98
CA ALA A 61 -12.79 -5.48 25.95
C ALA A 61 -12.50 -6.80 26.66
N ALA A 62 -11.32 -7.37 26.45
CA ALA A 62 -10.88 -8.59 27.12
C ALA A 62 -10.81 -8.43 28.65
N SER A 63 -10.23 -7.33 29.15
CA SER A 63 -10.18 -7.02 30.59
C SER A 63 -11.58 -6.86 31.22
N LEU A 64 -12.58 -6.50 30.42
CA LEU A 64 -13.96 -6.34 30.86
C LEU A 64 -14.81 -7.62 30.64
N GLY A 65 -14.20 -8.73 30.20
CA GLY A 65 -14.91 -9.96 29.87
C GLY A 65 -15.86 -9.83 28.68
N ARG A 66 -15.67 -8.83 27.82
CA ARG A 66 -16.47 -8.60 26.61
C ARG A 66 -15.84 -9.28 25.40
N SER A 67 -16.62 -9.41 24.33
CA SER A 67 -16.15 -10.01 23.07
C SER A 67 -15.06 -9.15 22.40
N VAL A 68 -13.83 -9.65 22.39
CA VAL A 68 -12.69 -9.01 21.70
C VAL A 68 -12.91 -8.87 20.19
N PRO A 69 -13.39 -9.89 19.46
CA PRO A 69 -13.58 -9.75 18.00
C PRO A 69 -14.53 -8.61 17.63
N ALA A 70 -15.64 -8.44 18.37
CA ALA A 70 -16.59 -7.36 18.11
C ALA A 70 -16.01 -5.98 18.41
N ALA A 71 -15.19 -5.85 19.47
CA ALA A 71 -14.52 -4.59 19.80
C ALA A 71 -13.47 -4.22 18.75
N VAL A 72 -12.70 -5.20 18.27
CA VAL A 72 -11.72 -5.00 17.19
C VAL A 72 -12.43 -4.59 15.89
N ASP A 73 -13.49 -5.29 15.50
CA ASP A 73 -14.22 -5.00 14.26
C ASP A 73 -14.90 -3.62 14.29
N ALA A 74 -15.49 -3.23 15.43
CA ALA A 74 -16.08 -1.91 15.62
C ALA A 74 -15.05 -0.76 15.60
N SER A 75 -13.78 -1.06 15.91
CA SER A 75 -12.71 -0.07 15.97
C SER A 75 -11.94 0.06 14.65
N LEU A 76 -12.04 -0.94 13.77
CA LEU A 76 -11.45 -0.88 12.45
C LEU A 76 -12.34 -0.04 11.50
N PRO A 77 -11.76 0.81 10.66
CA PRO A 77 -12.51 1.56 9.68
C PRO A 77 -13.10 0.65 8.60
N ASN A 78 -14.22 1.08 8.01
CA ASN A 78 -14.87 0.39 6.90
C ASN A 78 -13.86 0.05 5.79
N GLY A 79 -13.76 -1.24 5.45
CA GLY A 79 -12.81 -1.76 4.45
C GLY A 79 -11.55 -2.41 5.03
N LEU A 80 -11.29 -2.30 6.33
CA LEU A 80 -10.29 -3.09 7.04
C LEU A 80 -10.96 -4.13 7.94
N ARG A 81 -10.41 -5.34 7.99
CA ARG A 81 -10.85 -6.41 8.89
C ARG A 81 -9.64 -7.17 9.40
N ALA A 82 -9.65 -7.56 10.67
CA ALA A 82 -8.63 -8.45 11.18
C ALA A 82 -8.77 -9.82 10.51
N ALA A 83 -7.70 -10.28 9.84
CA ALA A 83 -7.64 -11.62 9.26
C ALA A 83 -7.49 -12.69 10.35
N GLN A 84 -6.81 -12.32 11.44
CA GLN A 84 -6.57 -13.21 12.57
C GLN A 84 -6.55 -12.39 13.87
N ILE A 85 -7.12 -12.97 14.93
CA ILE A 85 -7.07 -12.45 16.30
C ILE A 85 -6.57 -13.58 17.19
N SER A 86 -5.51 -13.31 17.95
CA SER A 86 -4.81 -14.26 18.80
C SER A 86 -4.63 -13.70 20.21
N TYR A 87 -4.52 -14.58 21.21
CA TYR A 87 -4.49 -14.21 22.63
C TYR A 87 -3.21 -14.67 23.34
N PRO A 88 -2.02 -14.18 22.95
CA PRO A 88 -0.77 -14.61 23.56
C PRO A 88 -0.59 -14.00 24.96
N ALA A 89 -0.42 -14.85 25.98
CA ALA A 89 0.10 -14.49 27.32
C ALA A 89 -0.50 -13.21 27.95
N GLY A 90 -1.83 -13.10 27.99
CA GLY A 90 -2.53 -11.93 28.57
C GLY A 90 -2.49 -10.68 27.69
N ALA A 91 -2.26 -10.84 26.39
CA ALA A 91 -2.33 -9.79 25.40
C ALA A 91 -3.30 -10.18 24.27
N VAL A 92 -3.80 -9.17 23.57
CA VAL A 92 -4.51 -9.34 22.30
C VAL A 92 -3.54 -9.03 21.18
N ARG A 93 -3.46 -9.89 20.18
CA ARG A 93 -2.72 -9.68 18.94
C ARG A 93 -3.68 -9.76 17.76
N ILE A 94 -3.57 -8.83 16.83
CA ILE A 94 -4.37 -8.83 15.60
C ILE A 94 -3.45 -8.71 14.38
N ASP A 95 -3.85 -9.39 13.31
CA ASP A 95 -3.21 -9.31 12.01
C ASP A 95 -4.19 -8.68 11.01
N VAL A 96 -3.85 -7.49 10.53
CA VAL A 96 -4.72 -6.71 9.62
C VAL A 96 -4.05 -6.62 8.23
N PRO A 97 -4.68 -7.15 7.17
CA PRO A 97 -4.15 -7.05 5.83
C PRO A 97 -4.22 -5.61 5.33
N VAL A 98 -3.13 -5.15 4.72
CA VAL A 98 -3.06 -3.83 4.08
C VAL A 98 -3.73 -3.93 2.71
N PRO A 99 -4.61 -2.97 2.35
CA PRO A 99 -5.18 -2.90 1.01
C PRO A 99 -4.09 -2.87 -0.06
N LYS A 100 -4.22 -3.75 -1.06
CA LYS A 100 -3.28 -3.85 -2.17
C LYS A 100 -3.57 -2.78 -3.22
N ILE A 101 -2.54 -2.04 -3.63
CA ILE A 101 -2.62 -1.08 -4.73
C ILE A 101 -1.87 -1.65 -5.95
N ALA A 102 -2.62 -1.88 -7.04
CA ALA A 102 -2.10 -2.31 -8.34
C ALA A 102 -1.15 -3.53 -8.28
N ILE A 103 0.14 -3.31 -8.57
CA ILE A 103 1.16 -4.35 -8.74
C ILE A 103 1.87 -4.76 -7.44
N PHE A 104 1.60 -4.11 -6.30
CA PHE A 104 2.30 -4.40 -5.06
C PHE A 104 1.85 -5.73 -4.42
N PRO A 105 2.73 -6.44 -3.70
CA PRO A 105 2.36 -7.65 -2.98
C PRO A 105 1.43 -7.31 -1.80
N SER A 106 0.70 -8.32 -1.31
CA SER A 106 -0.11 -8.19 -0.10
C SER A 106 0.80 -8.11 1.13
N PHE A 107 0.56 -7.12 1.99
CA PHE A 107 1.24 -6.98 3.28
C PHE A 107 0.25 -7.15 4.41
N THR A 108 0.70 -7.68 5.54
CA THR A 108 -0.10 -7.81 6.76
C THR A 108 0.59 -7.07 7.88
N VAL A 109 -0.15 -6.23 8.60
CA VAL A 109 0.34 -5.53 9.78
C VAL A 109 -0.12 -6.29 11.02
N SER A 110 0.85 -6.87 11.74
CA SER A 110 0.62 -7.48 13.04
C SER A 110 0.84 -6.45 14.16
N ARG A 111 -0.11 -6.37 15.11
CA ARG A 111 -0.03 -5.50 16.30
C ARG A 111 -0.52 -6.23 17.54
N GLN A 112 0.08 -5.92 18.68
CA GLN A 112 -0.23 -6.54 19.97
C GLN A 112 -0.35 -5.49 21.08
N ALA A 113 -1.30 -5.68 21.99
CA ALA A 113 -1.44 -4.91 23.22
C ALA A 113 -1.68 -5.83 24.42
N VAL A 114 -0.98 -5.55 25.52
CA VAL A 114 -1.07 -6.30 26.78
C VAL A 114 -2.29 -5.80 27.58
N MET A 115 -3.03 -6.71 28.19
CA MET A 115 -4.13 -6.38 29.10
C MET A 115 -3.57 -5.85 30.43
N PRO A 116 -4.14 -4.80 31.04
CA PRO A 116 -3.82 -4.43 32.41
C PRO A 116 -4.12 -5.61 33.33
N ARG A 117 -3.13 -6.08 34.09
CA ARG A 117 -3.34 -7.14 35.09
C ARG A 117 -4.15 -6.57 36.24
N THR A 118 -5.36 -7.05 36.46
CA THR A 118 -6.00 -7.02 37.78
C THR A 118 -5.33 -8.11 38.61
N ALA A 119 -4.25 -7.79 39.32
CA ALA A 119 -3.76 -8.69 40.35
C ALA A 119 -4.77 -8.70 41.52
N PRO A 120 -5.05 -9.87 42.13
CA PRO A 120 -5.76 -9.95 43.41
C PRO A 120 -4.91 -9.40 44.56
#